data_AF-A0A850M4P9-F1
#
_entry.id   AF-A0A850M4P9-F1
#
_cell.length_a   1.000
_cell.length_b   1.000
_cell.length_c   1.000
_cell.angle_alpha   90.00
_cell.angle_beta   90.00
_cell.angle_gamma   90.00
#
_symmetry.space_group_name_H-M   'P 1'
#
loop_
_entity.id
_entity.type
_entity.pdbx_description
1 polymer ?
#
loop_
_entity_poly.entity_id
_entity_poly.type
_entity_poly.pdbx_seq_one_letter_code
_entity_poly.pdbx_strand_id
1 'polypeptide(L)'
;MEDFDEEPEPLENPEPPEELEPSEDSGEEPEPLEAPDESEPLEDPGEEPEPLEDPEPLEEPEPLEDPESPEELEPVDAPDEEDSLKSQKSGNIKKLDTKEKHNENVDSEFRELMKEYSEKTNKKANHGLVFTEKFKEWIWDNLSINETEKQQLLEYTNYLNEILKRMVEGQILFSDKNITAICNDINEKFEISVTRKVVSRVAKMILSNKNYLERFSRGLLPEEIPEVIQKYKQGASSAELAKEYNVAVMTIFRRLKEYGVHSHGFGDLHKTKIIAPQEFTPDLAKFIALIMTEGYLNERGVSIKNTSFALIDTFKKLAKQNFQIENFSESIVKNDDPNRKRVYRCRISSVELARFLGSYIDKSDYQNATLPNEIFNLTEEDIGKVLQIAFSADGSVAFRPRIRSATNRWNITKQIELGCHSPSLIKQWRRLIESLGINCYINAGRIIISRLENILDFKEKIDFLEGIGIQKHTLWEDYTRREVLDALIESYKYPMVKGFDSKEEALEFLKSLFKPKEKRKCTL
;
A
#
# COMPACT_ATOMS: atom_id res chain seq x y z
N MET A 1 37.97 7.55 -40.50
CA MET A 1 38.42 6.48 -41.40
C MET A 1 39.68 5.93 -40.80
N GLU A 2 39.48 5.05 -39.82
CA GLU A 2 40.44 4.09 -39.27
C GLU A 2 39.52 3.06 -38.63
N ASP A 3 39.37 1.95 -39.33
CA ASP A 3 38.43 0.86 -39.04
C ASP A 3 39.03 -0.02 -37.94
N PHE A 4 38.31 -0.16 -36.83
CA PHE A 4 38.58 -1.15 -35.79
C PHE A 4 37.54 -2.26 -35.93
N ASP A 5 37.85 -3.23 -36.78
CA ASP A 5 37.20 -4.54 -36.81
C ASP A 5 38.03 -5.48 -35.92
N GLU A 6 37.69 -5.56 -34.64
CA GLU A 6 38.11 -6.69 -33.80
C GLU A 6 36.91 -7.62 -33.63
N GLU A 7 36.97 -8.77 -34.31
CA GLU A 7 36.05 -9.88 -34.11
C GLU A 7 36.21 -10.43 -32.68
N PRO A 8 35.12 -10.70 -31.93
CA PRO A 8 35.23 -11.26 -30.60
C PRO A 8 35.65 -12.74 -30.68
N GLU A 9 36.71 -13.08 -29.94
CA GLU A 9 37.17 -14.46 -29.77
C GLU A 9 36.08 -15.36 -29.16
N PRO A 10 35.98 -16.62 -29.61
CA PRO A 10 34.99 -17.57 -29.09
C PRO A 10 35.29 -17.93 -27.63
N LEU A 11 34.27 -17.78 -26.78
CA LEU A 11 34.30 -18.21 -25.38
C LEU A 11 34.58 -19.71 -25.28
N GLU A 12 35.71 -20.08 -24.67
CA GLU A 12 36.02 -21.46 -24.31
C GLU A 12 35.01 -21.97 -23.27
N ASN A 13 34.48 -23.18 -23.52
CA ASN A 13 33.59 -23.86 -22.59
C ASN A 13 34.35 -24.22 -21.31
N PRO A 14 33.79 -23.98 -20.10
CA PRO A 14 34.43 -24.40 -18.86
C PRO A 14 34.49 -25.92 -18.79
N GLU A 15 35.68 -26.45 -18.47
CA GLU A 15 35.90 -27.87 -18.21
C GLU A 15 35.04 -28.34 -17.02
N PRO A 16 34.52 -29.58 -17.06
CA PRO A 16 33.77 -30.15 -15.95
C PRO A 16 34.71 -30.35 -14.73
N PRO A 17 34.19 -30.20 -13.50
CA PRO A 17 35.00 -30.31 -12.30
C PRO A 17 35.52 -31.75 -12.11
N GLU A 18 36.82 -31.87 -11.82
CA GLU A 18 37.48 -33.10 -11.43
C GLU A 18 36.77 -33.75 -10.23
N GLU A 19 36.46 -35.05 -10.38
CA GLU A 19 35.98 -35.90 -9.30
C GLU A 19 37.08 -36.05 -8.24
N LEU A 20 36.88 -35.46 -7.07
CA LEU A 20 37.73 -35.67 -5.91
C LEU A 20 37.51 -37.09 -5.37
N GLU A 21 38.56 -37.90 -5.43
CA GLU A 21 38.61 -39.21 -4.78
C GLU A 21 38.48 -39.07 -3.25
N PRO A 22 37.78 -40.02 -2.58
CA PRO A 22 37.58 -39.99 -1.14
C PRO A 22 38.90 -40.24 -0.40
N SER A 23 39.34 -39.27 0.41
CA SER A 23 40.47 -39.42 1.32
C SER A 23 40.14 -40.46 2.40
N GLU A 24 40.97 -41.49 2.49
CA GLU A 24 41.00 -42.46 3.57
C GLU A 24 41.34 -41.75 4.89
N ASP A 25 40.33 -41.59 5.74
CA ASP A 25 40.48 -41.05 7.09
C ASP A 25 40.96 -42.16 8.03
N SER A 26 42.18 -41.98 8.52
CA SER A 26 42.86 -42.85 9.47
C SER A 26 42.19 -42.75 10.84
N GLY A 27 41.65 -43.87 11.31
CA GLY A 27 41.04 -43.98 12.62
C GLY A 27 41.98 -43.61 13.75
N GLU A 28 41.55 -42.65 14.56
CA GLU A 28 41.95 -42.53 15.96
C GLU A 28 40.75 -42.96 16.83
N GLU A 29 40.98 -44.02 17.62
CA GLU A 29 40.05 -44.52 18.62
C GLU A 29 39.84 -43.46 19.72
N PRO A 30 38.60 -43.19 20.17
CA PRO A 30 38.38 -42.33 21.32
C PRO A 30 38.78 -43.06 22.62
N GLU A 31 39.64 -42.42 23.40
CA GLU A 31 40.03 -42.85 24.75
C GLU A 31 38.80 -42.99 25.67
N PRO A 32 38.79 -43.96 26.59
CA PRO A 32 37.67 -44.19 27.50
C PRO A 32 37.59 -43.10 28.57
N LEU A 33 36.41 -42.49 28.68
CA LEU A 33 36.04 -41.55 29.74
C LEU A 33 36.20 -42.19 31.13
N GLU A 34 37.04 -41.59 31.97
CA GLU A 34 37.19 -41.92 33.39
C GLU A 34 35.88 -41.66 34.14
N ALA A 35 35.49 -42.62 34.97
CA ALA A 35 34.34 -42.53 35.86
C ALA A 35 34.58 -41.50 36.97
N PRO A 36 33.57 -40.71 37.36
CA PRO A 36 33.71 -39.78 38.48
C PRO A 36 33.81 -40.53 39.81
N ASP A 37 34.78 -40.09 40.61
CA ASP A 37 35.12 -40.55 41.95
C ASP A 37 34.01 -40.18 42.95
N GLU A 38 33.29 -41.19 43.45
CA GLU A 38 32.32 -41.06 44.54
C GLU A 38 33.05 -41.09 45.88
N SER A 39 33.41 -39.93 46.43
CA SER A 39 33.66 -39.79 47.87
C SER A 39 33.56 -38.35 48.37
N GLU A 40 32.35 -37.88 48.63
CA GLU A 40 32.12 -36.81 49.59
C GLU A 40 31.26 -37.32 50.78
N PRO A 41 31.63 -36.98 52.02
CA PRO A 41 31.00 -37.53 53.21
C PRO A 41 29.63 -36.89 53.50
N LEU A 42 28.69 -37.75 53.90
CA LEU A 42 27.37 -37.41 54.41
C LEU A 42 27.47 -36.46 55.60
N GLU A 43 26.93 -35.25 55.45
CA GLU A 43 26.62 -34.37 56.58
C GLU A 43 25.28 -34.73 57.23
N ASP A 44 25.30 -34.54 58.54
CA ASP A 44 24.39 -34.95 59.62
C ASP A 44 22.96 -34.39 59.49
N PRO A 45 21.88 -35.20 59.63
CA PRO A 45 20.52 -34.68 59.65
C PRO A 45 20.11 -34.38 61.09
N GLY A 46 20.30 -33.14 61.53
CA GLY A 46 19.91 -32.73 62.87
C GLY A 46 19.70 -31.24 63.01
N GLU A 47 18.52 -30.75 62.62
CA GLU A 47 17.76 -29.75 63.37
C GLU A 47 16.34 -29.64 62.79
N GLU A 48 15.35 -29.99 63.62
CA GLU A 48 13.92 -29.82 63.33
C GLU A 48 13.61 -28.33 63.18
N PRO A 49 12.92 -27.89 62.10
CA PRO A 49 12.49 -26.50 62.00
C PRO A 49 11.39 -26.23 63.03
N GLU A 50 11.60 -25.18 63.84
CA GLU A 50 10.62 -24.67 64.78
C GLU A 50 9.29 -24.34 64.07
N PRO A 51 8.14 -24.56 64.74
CA PRO A 51 6.83 -24.30 64.16
C PRO A 51 6.66 -22.80 63.89
N LEU A 52 6.41 -22.46 62.62
CA LEU A 52 6.01 -21.13 62.18
C LEU A 52 4.75 -20.70 62.93
N GLU A 53 4.84 -19.58 63.65
CA GLU A 53 3.69 -18.92 64.29
C GLU A 53 2.67 -18.52 63.21
N ASP A 54 1.40 -18.81 63.49
CA ASP A 54 0.27 -18.46 62.64
C ASP A 54 0.24 -16.93 62.40
N PRO A 55 0.13 -16.46 61.15
CA PRO A 55 0.06 -15.04 60.87
C PRO A 55 -1.22 -14.44 61.48
N GLU A 56 -1.04 -13.34 62.22
CA GLU A 56 -2.14 -12.55 62.79
C GLU A 56 -3.17 -12.20 61.71
N PRO A 57 -4.48 -12.28 62.03
CA PRO A 57 -5.53 -11.95 61.07
C PRO A 57 -5.45 -10.46 60.70
N LEU A 58 -5.23 -10.21 59.40
CA LEU A 58 -5.31 -8.88 58.81
C LEU A 58 -6.70 -8.30 59.07
N GLU A 59 -6.76 -7.17 59.77
CA GLU A 59 -7.98 -6.38 59.96
C GLU A 59 -8.57 -6.02 58.59
N GLU A 60 -9.85 -6.34 58.40
CA GLU A 60 -10.61 -5.99 57.21
C GLU A 60 -10.67 -4.46 57.07
N PRO A 61 -10.31 -3.89 55.90
CA PRO A 61 -10.42 -2.45 55.71
C PRO A 61 -11.89 -2.02 55.76
N GLU A 62 -12.16 -0.97 56.54
CA GLU A 62 -13.48 -0.34 56.63
C GLU A 62 -14.00 0.04 55.24
N PRO A 63 -15.31 -0.13 54.98
CA PRO A 63 -15.91 0.22 53.69
C PRO A 63 -15.80 1.73 53.45
N LEU A 64 -15.11 2.09 52.37
CA LEU A 64 -15.05 3.45 51.84
C LEU A 64 -16.48 3.91 51.49
N GLU A 65 -16.92 5.00 52.12
CA GLU A 65 -18.16 5.69 51.79
C GLU A 65 -18.15 6.13 50.33
N ASP A 66 -19.23 5.80 49.62
CA ASP A 66 -19.45 6.17 48.22
C ASP A 66 -19.39 7.70 48.06
N PRO A 67 -18.56 8.24 47.14
CA PRO A 67 -18.58 9.67 46.85
C PRO A 67 -19.92 10.04 46.23
N GLU A 68 -20.59 11.01 46.87
CA GLU A 68 -21.83 11.62 46.43
C GLU A 68 -21.81 11.93 44.93
N SER A 69 -22.85 11.44 44.25
CA SER A 69 -23.17 11.71 42.85
C SER A 69 -23.12 13.22 42.54
N PRO A 70 -22.39 13.67 41.51
CA PRO A 70 -22.37 15.08 41.15
C PRO A 70 -23.75 15.50 40.63
N GLU A 71 -24.27 16.58 41.24
CA GLU A 71 -25.50 17.27 40.83
C GLU A 71 -25.49 17.57 39.33
N GLU A 72 -26.59 17.20 38.65
CA GLU A 72 -26.89 17.58 37.28
C GLU A 72 -26.99 19.11 37.18
N LEU A 73 -25.95 19.74 36.63
CA LEU A 73 -26.01 21.13 36.19
C LEU A 73 -26.71 21.19 34.84
N GLU A 74 -27.83 21.92 34.80
CA GLU A 74 -28.59 22.23 33.59
C GLU A 74 -27.72 22.92 32.53
N PRO A 75 -27.93 22.63 31.23
CA PRO A 75 -27.18 23.25 30.15
C PRO A 75 -27.55 24.73 30.00
N VAL A 76 -26.55 25.59 30.13
CA VAL A 76 -26.65 27.02 29.82
C VAL A 76 -26.42 27.21 28.32
N ASP A 77 -27.44 27.75 27.64
CA ASP A 77 -27.40 28.11 26.22
C ASP A 77 -26.31 29.15 25.93
N ALA A 78 -25.39 28.80 25.01
CA ALA A 78 -24.44 29.73 24.42
C ALA A 78 -25.06 30.38 23.17
N PRO A 79 -24.96 31.72 22.98
CA PRO A 79 -25.49 32.37 21.80
C PRO A 79 -24.58 32.20 20.57
N ASP A 80 -25.21 31.88 19.44
CA ASP A 80 -24.62 31.79 18.11
C ASP A 80 -24.11 33.15 17.61
N GLU A 81 -22.79 33.27 17.38
CA GLU A 81 -22.17 34.34 16.60
C GLU A 81 -21.63 33.80 15.27
N GLU A 82 -22.52 33.62 14.29
CA GLU A 82 -22.14 33.43 12.88
C GLU A 82 -23.02 34.31 11.98
N ASP A 83 -22.84 35.64 12.02
CA ASP A 83 -23.36 36.49 10.94
C ASP A 83 -22.69 37.86 10.84
N SER A 84 -21.42 37.88 10.42
CA SER A 84 -20.84 39.09 9.82
C SER A 84 -19.57 38.72 9.07
N LEU A 85 -19.68 38.51 7.75
CA LEU A 85 -18.63 38.70 6.72
C LEU A 85 -19.05 38.12 5.35
N LYS A 86 -20.21 38.51 4.82
CA LYS A 86 -20.55 38.31 3.40
C LYS A 86 -21.37 39.46 2.83
N SER A 87 -20.75 40.63 2.66
CA SER A 87 -21.21 41.54 1.60
C SER A 87 -20.01 42.29 1.01
N GLN A 88 -19.77 42.05 -0.29
CA GLN A 88 -18.93 42.79 -1.25
C GLN A 88 -18.22 41.80 -2.19
N LYS A 89 -18.96 41.28 -3.17
CA LYS A 89 -18.46 40.81 -4.49
C LYS A 89 -19.64 40.28 -5.32
N SER A 90 -20.42 41.19 -5.89
CA SER A 90 -21.42 40.83 -6.91
C SER A 90 -21.53 41.94 -7.94
N GLY A 91 -20.70 41.85 -8.98
CA GLY A 91 -20.74 42.82 -10.07
C GLY A 91 -19.86 42.41 -11.24
N ASN A 92 -20.00 41.17 -11.75
CA ASN A 92 -19.53 40.80 -13.10
C ASN A 92 -19.99 39.41 -13.63
N ILE A 93 -20.95 38.73 -13.00
CA ILE A 93 -21.27 37.31 -13.31
C ILE A 93 -22.36 37.11 -14.41
N LYS A 94 -23.05 38.16 -14.88
CA LYS A 94 -24.24 37.97 -15.74
C LYS A 94 -23.99 37.69 -17.24
N LYS A 95 -22.75 37.69 -17.74
CA LYS A 95 -22.46 37.42 -19.18
C LYS A 95 -21.81 36.06 -19.48
N LEU A 96 -21.36 35.30 -18.47
CA LEU A 96 -20.77 33.97 -18.64
C LEU A 96 -21.81 32.83 -18.49
N ASP A 97 -22.86 33.06 -17.69
CA ASP A 97 -23.85 32.05 -17.28
C ASP A 97 -24.74 31.54 -18.43
N THR A 98 -24.93 32.31 -19.51
CA THR A 98 -25.76 31.89 -20.67
C THR A 98 -25.03 30.96 -21.64
N LYS A 99 -23.69 31.04 -21.73
CA LYS A 99 -22.88 30.16 -22.59
C LYS A 99 -22.59 28.81 -21.93
N GLU A 100 -22.48 28.77 -20.60
CA GLU A 100 -22.29 27.51 -19.85
C GLU A 100 -23.59 26.69 -19.79
N LYS A 101 -24.73 27.32 -19.50
CA LYS A 101 -26.04 26.64 -19.48
C LYS A 101 -26.44 26.04 -20.84
N HIS A 102 -26.08 26.69 -21.94
CA HIS A 102 -26.34 26.14 -23.28
C HIS A 102 -25.48 24.88 -23.56
N ASN A 103 -24.22 24.87 -23.11
CA ASN A 103 -23.34 23.71 -23.27
C ASN A 103 -23.75 22.53 -22.36
N GLU A 104 -24.27 22.79 -21.17
CA GLU A 104 -24.76 21.74 -20.26
C GLU A 104 -26.02 21.05 -20.79
N ASN A 105 -26.92 21.81 -21.43
CA ASN A 105 -28.15 21.24 -21.98
C ASN A 105 -27.88 20.33 -23.18
N VAL A 106 -26.97 20.74 -24.08
CA VAL A 106 -26.49 19.92 -25.20
C VAL A 106 -25.80 18.64 -24.71
N ASP A 107 -25.06 18.71 -23.59
CA ASP A 107 -24.36 17.54 -23.01
C ASP A 107 -25.35 16.54 -22.36
N SER A 108 -26.46 17.03 -21.80
CA SER A 108 -27.53 16.21 -21.24
C SER A 108 -28.32 15.46 -22.32
N GLU A 109 -28.81 16.19 -23.33
CA GLU A 109 -29.59 15.63 -24.44
C GLU A 109 -28.76 14.62 -25.25
N PHE A 110 -27.47 14.91 -25.47
CA PHE A 110 -26.55 13.97 -26.13
C PHE A 110 -26.33 12.68 -25.33
N ARG A 111 -26.20 12.76 -23.99
CA ARG A 111 -26.03 11.57 -23.13
C ARG A 111 -27.26 10.67 -23.14
N GLU A 112 -28.46 11.27 -23.13
CA GLU A 112 -29.72 10.54 -23.15
C GLU A 112 -29.95 9.82 -24.50
N LEU A 113 -29.61 10.48 -25.60
CA LEU A 113 -29.62 9.89 -26.95
C LEU A 113 -28.64 8.70 -27.07
N MET A 114 -27.42 8.85 -26.56
CA MET A 114 -26.42 7.77 -26.59
C MET A 114 -26.83 6.57 -25.74
N LYS A 115 -27.53 6.82 -24.62
CA LYS A 115 -28.16 5.78 -23.81
C LYS A 115 -29.25 5.05 -24.60
N GLU A 116 -30.16 5.77 -25.24
CA GLU A 116 -31.21 5.20 -26.09
C GLU A 116 -30.63 4.41 -27.28
N TYR A 117 -29.55 4.90 -27.90
CA TYR A 117 -28.84 4.21 -28.98
C TYR A 117 -28.18 2.89 -28.50
N SER A 118 -27.50 2.92 -27.35
CA SER A 118 -26.94 1.71 -26.72
C SER A 118 -28.01 0.67 -26.38
N GLU A 119 -29.20 1.12 -25.97
CA GLU A 119 -30.32 0.24 -25.64
C GLU A 119 -30.98 -0.38 -26.88
N LYS A 120 -31.09 0.38 -27.99
CA LYS A 120 -31.67 -0.10 -29.26
C LYS A 120 -30.74 -1.02 -30.05
N THR A 121 -29.43 -0.81 -29.99
CA THR A 121 -28.43 -1.61 -30.74
C THR A 121 -28.11 -2.96 -30.09
N ASN A 122 -28.29 -3.09 -28.77
CA ASN A 122 -28.14 -4.36 -28.04
C ASN A 122 -29.09 -5.49 -28.50
N LYS A 123 -30.10 -5.23 -29.35
CA LYS A 123 -31.09 -6.22 -29.79
C LYS A 123 -30.83 -6.87 -31.15
N LYS A 124 -29.82 -6.44 -31.92
CA LYS A 124 -29.47 -7.06 -33.22
C LYS A 124 -27.94 -7.08 -33.43
N ALA A 125 -27.35 -8.27 -33.37
CA ALA A 125 -25.90 -8.50 -33.39
C ALA A 125 -25.13 -8.11 -34.68
N ASN A 126 -25.76 -7.45 -35.66
CA ASN A 126 -25.18 -7.25 -37.00
C ASN A 126 -25.14 -5.79 -37.51
N HIS A 127 -25.45 -4.79 -36.69
CA HIS A 127 -25.29 -3.40 -37.12
C HIS A 127 -23.95 -2.84 -36.61
N GLY A 128 -22.98 -2.81 -37.51
CA GLY A 128 -21.61 -2.36 -37.24
C GLY A 128 -21.50 -0.89 -36.80
N LEU A 129 -20.31 -0.56 -36.32
CA LEU A 129 -19.81 0.78 -35.95
C LEU A 129 -19.81 1.74 -37.15
N VAL A 130 -20.99 2.15 -37.58
CA VAL A 130 -21.18 3.22 -38.57
C VAL A 130 -22.06 4.27 -37.92
N PHE A 131 -21.59 5.52 -37.86
CA PHE A 131 -22.45 6.66 -37.61
C PHE A 131 -23.58 6.61 -38.63
N THR A 132 -24.77 6.21 -38.16
CA THR A 132 -25.92 5.95 -39.01
C THR A 132 -26.40 7.25 -39.65
N GLU A 133 -27.17 7.16 -40.75
CA GLU A 133 -27.88 8.32 -41.31
C GLU A 133 -28.68 9.09 -40.25
N LYS A 134 -29.22 8.40 -39.23
CA LYS A 134 -29.90 9.03 -38.08
C LYS A 134 -29.01 9.93 -37.22
N PHE A 135 -27.71 9.64 -37.12
CA PHE A 135 -26.78 10.50 -36.39
C PHE A 135 -26.46 11.76 -37.21
N LYS A 136 -26.37 11.62 -38.53
CA LYS A 136 -26.20 12.75 -39.46
C LYS A 136 -27.45 13.65 -39.44
N GLU A 137 -28.64 13.06 -39.48
CA GLU A 137 -29.92 13.76 -39.32
C GLU A 137 -29.98 14.51 -37.97
N TRP A 138 -29.57 13.86 -36.87
CA TRP A 138 -29.56 14.51 -35.56
C TRP A 138 -28.61 15.72 -35.49
N ILE A 139 -27.38 15.59 -36.04
CA ILE A 139 -26.43 16.69 -36.16
C ILE A 139 -27.10 17.87 -36.88
N TRP A 140 -27.86 17.56 -37.93
CA TRP A 140 -28.51 18.55 -38.76
C TRP A 140 -29.65 19.27 -38.04
N ASP A 141 -30.42 18.54 -37.25
CA ASP A 141 -31.64 19.03 -36.62
C ASP A 141 -31.40 19.72 -35.27
N ASN A 142 -30.35 19.34 -34.53
CA ASN A 142 -30.21 19.71 -33.12
C ASN A 142 -29.03 20.65 -32.83
N LEU A 143 -28.06 20.77 -33.73
CA LEU A 143 -26.96 21.71 -33.54
C LEU A 143 -27.31 23.06 -34.14
N SER A 144 -27.39 24.07 -33.27
CA SER A 144 -27.52 25.50 -33.64
C SER A 144 -26.20 26.06 -34.18
N ILE A 145 -25.63 25.39 -35.17
CA ILE A 145 -24.38 25.76 -35.86
C ILE A 145 -24.70 26.15 -37.30
N ASN A 146 -23.83 26.96 -37.91
CA ASN A 146 -24.07 27.40 -39.28
C ASN A 146 -23.87 26.26 -40.29
N GLU A 147 -24.39 26.44 -41.49
CA GLU A 147 -24.38 25.41 -42.55
C GLU A 147 -22.97 24.90 -42.89
N THR A 148 -21.98 25.79 -42.90
CA THR A 148 -20.59 25.44 -43.14
C THR A 148 -20.05 24.51 -42.04
N GLU A 149 -20.36 24.82 -40.78
CA GLU A 149 -19.96 23.97 -39.64
C GLU A 149 -20.67 22.61 -39.68
N LYS A 150 -21.94 22.55 -40.10
CA LYS A 150 -22.66 21.27 -40.28
C LYS A 150 -22.00 20.40 -41.34
N GLN A 151 -21.63 21.00 -42.49
CA GLN A 151 -20.97 20.28 -43.57
C GLN A 151 -19.60 19.73 -43.15
N GLN A 152 -18.82 20.51 -42.41
CA GLN A 152 -17.53 20.06 -41.86
C GLN A 152 -17.71 18.93 -40.83
N LEU A 153 -18.79 18.95 -40.04
CA LEU A 153 -19.10 17.90 -39.07
C LEU A 153 -19.54 16.59 -39.76
N LEU A 154 -20.21 16.70 -40.91
CA LEU A 154 -20.57 15.56 -41.76
C LEU A 154 -19.33 14.91 -42.39
N GLU A 155 -18.42 15.72 -42.95
CA GLU A 155 -17.13 15.24 -43.48
C GLU A 155 -16.30 14.55 -42.40
N TYR A 156 -16.27 15.13 -41.20
CA TYR A 156 -15.64 14.54 -40.03
C TYR A 156 -16.24 13.19 -39.65
N THR A 157 -17.58 13.09 -39.63
CA THR A 157 -18.29 11.86 -39.31
C THR A 157 -17.98 10.74 -40.31
N ASN A 158 -17.93 11.09 -41.59
CA ASN A 158 -17.53 10.15 -42.64
C ASN A 158 -16.07 9.72 -42.51
N TYR A 159 -15.17 10.64 -42.13
CA TYR A 159 -13.77 10.33 -41.88
C TYR A 159 -13.58 9.35 -40.72
N LEU A 160 -14.28 9.57 -39.60
CA LEU A 160 -14.27 8.63 -38.49
C LEU A 160 -14.83 7.26 -38.88
N ASN A 161 -15.90 7.21 -39.67
CA ASN A 161 -16.46 5.95 -40.16
C ASN A 161 -15.42 5.14 -40.95
N GLU A 162 -14.64 5.81 -41.79
CA GLU A 162 -13.60 5.14 -42.58
C GLU A 162 -12.45 4.64 -41.69
N ILE A 163 -12.04 5.40 -40.68
CA ILE A 163 -11.06 4.95 -39.68
C ILE A 163 -11.59 3.72 -38.93
N LEU A 164 -12.83 3.76 -38.47
CA LEU A 164 -13.46 2.66 -37.75
C LEU A 164 -13.55 1.40 -38.63
N LYS A 165 -13.92 1.56 -39.90
CA LYS A 165 -13.94 0.47 -40.87
C LYS A 165 -12.55 -0.16 -41.02
N ARG A 166 -11.50 0.66 -41.20
CA ARG A 166 -10.11 0.18 -41.29
C ARG A 166 -9.63 -0.51 -40.02
N MET A 167 -10.09 -0.07 -38.84
CA MET A 167 -9.83 -0.77 -37.58
C MET A 167 -10.49 -2.14 -37.52
N VAL A 168 -11.77 -2.23 -37.92
CA VAL A 168 -12.52 -3.50 -37.96
C VAL A 168 -11.90 -4.49 -38.96
N GLU A 169 -11.42 -3.99 -40.10
CA GLU A 169 -10.71 -4.79 -41.11
C GLU A 169 -9.27 -5.16 -40.69
N GLY A 170 -8.82 -4.74 -39.50
CA GLY A 170 -7.49 -5.05 -38.98
C GLY A 170 -6.34 -4.27 -39.61
N GLN A 171 -6.63 -3.25 -40.43
CA GLN A 171 -5.62 -2.43 -41.09
C GLN A 171 -4.98 -1.40 -40.14
N ILE A 172 -5.62 -1.10 -39.01
CA ILE A 172 -5.11 -0.19 -37.97
C ILE A 172 -5.16 -0.91 -36.62
N LEU A 173 -4.00 -1.09 -35.98
CA LEU A 173 -3.89 -1.68 -34.66
C LEU A 173 -4.39 -0.72 -33.56
N PHE A 174 -5.09 -1.23 -32.56
CA PHE A 174 -5.61 -0.43 -31.45
C PHE A 174 -4.52 -0.20 -30.39
N SER A 175 -3.82 0.93 -30.49
CA SER A 175 -2.82 1.35 -29.49
C SER A 175 -3.03 2.80 -29.10
N ASP A 176 -2.64 3.17 -27.87
CA ASP A 176 -2.74 4.55 -27.37
C ASP A 176 -2.00 5.55 -28.28
N LYS A 177 -0.91 5.10 -28.92
CA LYS A 177 -0.16 5.87 -29.91
C LYS A 177 -0.98 6.15 -31.18
N ASN A 178 -1.68 5.14 -31.70
CA ASN A 178 -2.53 5.28 -32.88
C ASN A 178 -3.78 6.13 -32.59
N ILE A 179 -4.37 5.97 -31.40
CA ILE A 179 -5.47 6.80 -30.89
C ILE A 179 -5.05 8.27 -30.88
N THR A 180 -3.89 8.56 -30.29
CA THR A 180 -3.36 9.92 -30.20
C THR A 180 -3.05 10.50 -31.58
N ALA A 181 -2.45 9.71 -32.48
CA ALA A 181 -2.17 10.13 -33.84
C ALA A 181 -3.46 10.45 -34.63
N ILE A 182 -4.51 9.62 -34.50
CA ILE A 182 -5.81 9.86 -35.11
C ILE A 182 -6.45 11.14 -34.55
N CYS A 183 -6.41 11.34 -33.24
CA CYS A 183 -6.91 12.57 -32.63
C CYS A 183 -6.16 13.82 -33.11
N ASN A 184 -4.84 13.72 -33.31
CA ASN A 184 -4.04 14.83 -33.82
C ASN A 184 -4.34 15.12 -35.29
N ASP A 185 -4.40 14.10 -36.15
CA ASP A 185 -4.76 14.24 -37.57
C ASP A 185 -6.16 14.85 -37.76
N ILE A 186 -7.11 14.44 -36.91
CA ILE A 186 -8.43 15.07 -36.83
C ILE A 186 -8.34 16.54 -36.44
N ASN A 187 -7.52 16.88 -35.43
CA ASN A 187 -7.37 18.25 -34.97
C ASN A 187 -6.66 19.15 -35.98
N GLU A 188 -5.80 18.58 -36.81
CA GLU A 188 -5.10 19.28 -37.90
C GLU A 188 -6.01 19.51 -39.10
N LYS A 189 -6.87 18.53 -39.45
CA LYS A 189 -7.76 18.62 -40.61
C LYS A 189 -9.00 19.51 -40.40
N PHE A 190 -9.48 19.63 -39.17
CA PHE A 190 -10.76 20.32 -38.89
C PHE A 190 -10.56 21.50 -37.92
N GLU A 191 -10.61 22.72 -38.47
CA GLU A 191 -10.23 23.97 -37.81
C GLU A 191 -11.36 24.64 -36.98
N ILE A 192 -12.23 23.85 -36.32
CA ILE A 192 -13.45 24.38 -35.67
C ILE A 192 -13.37 24.24 -34.15
N SER A 193 -13.64 25.35 -33.44
CA SER A 193 -13.51 25.42 -31.97
C SER A 193 -14.62 24.68 -31.21
N VAL A 194 -15.83 24.60 -31.78
CA VAL A 194 -17.01 23.94 -31.17
C VAL A 194 -16.92 22.41 -31.35
N THR A 195 -16.38 21.93 -32.48
CA THR A 195 -16.13 20.50 -32.69
C THR A 195 -15.02 19.99 -31.79
N ARG A 196 -13.91 20.71 -31.53
CA ARG A 196 -12.78 20.17 -30.73
C ARG A 196 -13.18 19.49 -29.43
N LYS A 197 -14.13 20.05 -28.67
CA LYS A 197 -14.60 19.45 -27.41
C LYS A 197 -15.52 18.24 -27.65
N VAL A 198 -16.47 18.35 -28.58
CA VAL A 198 -17.41 17.26 -28.91
C VAL A 198 -16.68 16.12 -29.59
N VAL A 199 -15.84 16.41 -30.58
CA VAL A 199 -14.96 15.50 -31.32
C VAL A 199 -13.96 14.83 -30.39
N SER A 200 -13.24 15.57 -29.55
CA SER A 200 -12.32 14.95 -28.59
C SER A 200 -13.08 14.09 -27.58
N ARG A 201 -14.30 14.47 -27.17
CA ARG A 201 -15.14 13.65 -26.28
C ARG A 201 -15.69 12.41 -26.97
N VAL A 202 -16.17 12.50 -28.21
CA VAL A 202 -16.70 11.37 -28.99
C VAL A 202 -15.57 10.42 -29.36
N ALA A 203 -14.43 10.94 -29.84
CA ALA A 203 -13.23 10.15 -30.10
C ALA A 203 -12.70 9.53 -28.79
N LYS A 204 -12.55 10.28 -27.69
CA LYS A 204 -12.21 9.68 -26.39
C LYS A 204 -13.27 8.69 -25.93
N MET A 205 -14.55 8.90 -26.16
CA MET A 205 -15.59 7.97 -25.73
C MET A 205 -15.53 6.68 -26.54
N ILE A 206 -15.32 6.74 -27.85
CA ILE A 206 -15.16 5.59 -28.74
C ILE A 206 -13.85 4.85 -28.42
N LEU A 207 -12.76 5.59 -28.21
CA LEU A 207 -11.42 5.05 -28.03
C LEU A 207 -11.13 4.62 -26.57
N SER A 208 -11.74 5.27 -25.58
CA SER A 208 -11.70 4.88 -24.15
C SER A 208 -12.72 3.79 -23.82
N ASN A 209 -13.72 3.58 -24.69
CA ASN A 209 -14.47 2.34 -24.73
C ASN A 209 -13.66 1.22 -25.41
N LYS A 210 -12.41 1.05 -24.99
CA LYS A 210 -11.60 -0.14 -25.30
C LYS A 210 -12.39 -1.42 -24.97
N ASN A 211 -13.16 -1.39 -23.88
CA ASN A 211 -14.11 -2.45 -23.49
C ASN A 211 -15.28 -2.66 -24.48
N TYR A 212 -15.70 -1.66 -25.26
CA TYR A 212 -16.78 -1.79 -26.24
C TYR A 212 -16.28 -2.34 -27.57
N LEU A 213 -15.01 -2.05 -27.93
CA LEU A 213 -14.34 -2.71 -29.05
C LEU A 213 -13.89 -4.14 -28.68
N GLU A 214 -13.46 -4.37 -27.45
CA GLU A 214 -13.21 -5.72 -26.89
C GLU A 214 -14.50 -6.54 -26.70
N ARG A 215 -15.69 -5.91 -26.64
CA ARG A 215 -16.98 -6.64 -26.70
C ARG A 215 -17.23 -7.33 -28.05
N PHE A 216 -16.45 -6.99 -29.08
CA PHE A 216 -16.41 -7.75 -30.33
C PHE A 216 -15.34 -8.84 -30.33
N SER A 217 -14.76 -9.18 -29.16
CA SER A 217 -14.07 -10.46 -29.03
C SER A 217 -15.09 -11.53 -29.41
N ARG A 218 -14.77 -12.31 -30.45
CA ARG A 218 -15.65 -13.36 -30.93
C ARG A 218 -16.13 -14.20 -29.74
N GLY A 219 -17.40 -14.59 -29.74
CA GLY A 219 -17.83 -15.61 -28.79
C GLY A 219 -16.95 -16.85 -28.98
N LEU A 220 -16.67 -17.56 -27.88
CA LEU A 220 -16.05 -18.88 -28.00
C LEU A 220 -17.03 -19.81 -28.73
N LEU A 221 -16.59 -20.40 -29.84
CA LEU A 221 -17.42 -21.25 -30.67
C LEU A 221 -17.74 -22.55 -29.90
N PRO A 222 -18.94 -23.14 -30.07
CA PRO A 222 -19.33 -24.37 -29.37
C PRO A 222 -18.30 -25.51 -29.49
N GLU A 223 -17.68 -25.65 -30.67
CA GLU A 223 -16.66 -26.64 -30.99
C GLU A 223 -15.30 -26.39 -30.30
N GLU A 224 -15.01 -25.16 -29.86
CA GLU A 224 -13.78 -24.79 -29.15
C GLU A 224 -13.89 -25.06 -27.64
N ILE A 225 -15.11 -25.15 -27.11
CA ILE A 225 -15.34 -25.31 -25.66
C ILE A 225 -14.69 -26.58 -25.10
N PRO A 226 -14.80 -27.78 -25.73
CA PRO A 226 -14.16 -28.99 -25.22
C PRO A 226 -12.64 -28.87 -25.13
N GLU A 227 -12.00 -28.26 -26.14
CA GLU A 227 -10.55 -28.05 -26.18
C GLU A 227 -10.10 -27.06 -25.09
N VAL A 228 -10.83 -25.95 -24.92
CA VAL A 228 -10.58 -24.96 -23.86
C VAL A 228 -10.69 -25.59 -22.47
N ILE A 229 -11.72 -26.42 -22.24
CA ILE A 229 -11.87 -27.16 -20.99
C ILE A 229 -10.69 -28.12 -20.78
N GLN A 230 -10.26 -28.82 -21.83
CA GLN A 230 -9.14 -29.76 -21.76
C GLN A 230 -7.82 -29.05 -21.41
N LYS A 231 -7.48 -27.97 -22.13
CA LYS A 231 -6.29 -27.16 -21.86
C LYS A 231 -6.32 -26.55 -20.47
N TYR A 232 -7.48 -26.08 -20.02
CA TYR A 232 -7.66 -25.58 -18.65
C TYR A 232 -7.39 -26.65 -17.60
N LYS A 233 -7.90 -27.87 -17.79
CA LYS A 233 -7.62 -29.02 -16.90
C LYS A 233 -6.15 -29.45 -16.92
N GLN A 234 -5.43 -29.16 -18.00
CA GLN A 234 -3.97 -29.37 -18.11
C GLN A 234 -3.14 -28.26 -17.44
N GLY A 235 -3.78 -27.24 -16.88
CA GLY A 235 -3.12 -26.17 -16.12
C GLY A 235 -3.02 -24.83 -16.85
N ALA A 236 -3.54 -24.70 -18.08
CA ALA A 236 -3.60 -23.41 -18.75
C ALA A 236 -4.52 -22.45 -17.99
N SER A 237 -4.08 -21.21 -17.81
CA SER A 237 -4.86 -20.18 -17.15
C SER A 237 -5.96 -19.63 -18.06
N SER A 238 -7.05 -19.10 -17.48
CA SER A 238 -8.11 -18.44 -18.25
C SER A 238 -7.59 -17.26 -19.09
N ALA A 239 -6.47 -16.65 -18.68
CA ALA A 239 -5.84 -15.54 -19.41
C ALA A 239 -5.07 -16.02 -20.65
N GLU A 240 -4.32 -17.12 -20.54
CA GLU A 240 -3.66 -17.76 -21.68
C GLU A 240 -4.68 -18.23 -22.71
N LEU A 241 -5.74 -18.89 -22.25
CA LEU A 241 -6.84 -19.35 -23.12
C LEU A 241 -7.59 -18.17 -23.76
N ALA A 242 -7.82 -17.08 -23.02
CA ALA A 242 -8.43 -15.88 -23.59
C ALA A 242 -7.60 -15.30 -24.75
N LYS A 243 -6.28 -15.24 -24.57
CA LYS A 243 -5.34 -14.76 -25.58
C LYS A 243 -5.29 -15.70 -26.79
N GLU A 244 -5.18 -17.01 -26.55
CA GLU A 244 -5.10 -18.03 -27.59
C GLU A 244 -6.35 -18.05 -28.49
N TYR A 245 -7.53 -18.00 -27.87
CA TYR A 245 -8.80 -18.04 -28.60
C TYR A 245 -9.30 -16.65 -29.03
N ASN A 246 -8.57 -15.57 -28.70
CA ASN A 246 -8.97 -14.18 -28.95
C ASN A 246 -10.39 -13.86 -28.42
N VAL A 247 -10.66 -14.27 -27.19
CA VAL A 247 -11.93 -14.03 -26.48
C VAL A 247 -11.67 -13.30 -25.17
N ALA A 248 -12.67 -12.59 -24.62
CA ALA A 248 -12.53 -12.02 -23.29
C ALA A 248 -12.31 -13.11 -22.21
N VAL A 249 -11.46 -12.83 -21.21
CA VAL A 249 -11.20 -13.74 -20.07
C VAL A 249 -12.50 -14.18 -19.38
N MET A 250 -13.46 -13.25 -19.23
CA MET A 250 -14.78 -13.55 -18.67
C MET A 250 -15.59 -14.55 -19.50
N THR A 251 -15.38 -14.60 -20.83
CA THR A 251 -16.00 -15.60 -21.72
C THR A 251 -15.49 -16.99 -21.38
N ILE A 252 -14.16 -17.16 -21.23
CA ILE A 252 -13.56 -18.43 -20.78
C ILE A 252 -14.16 -18.85 -19.43
N PHE A 253 -14.15 -17.95 -18.43
CA PHE A 253 -14.72 -18.22 -17.11
C PHE A 253 -16.17 -18.67 -17.15
N ARG A 254 -17.02 -17.97 -17.92
CA ARG A 254 -18.43 -18.31 -18.05
C ARG A 254 -18.60 -19.69 -18.64
N ARG A 255 -17.86 -20.02 -19.71
CA ARG A 255 -17.94 -21.34 -20.36
C ARG A 255 -17.43 -22.46 -19.47
N LEU A 256 -16.34 -22.26 -18.74
CA LEU A 256 -15.86 -23.24 -17.75
C LEU A 256 -16.95 -23.53 -16.70
N LYS A 257 -17.58 -22.47 -16.16
CA LYS A 257 -18.67 -22.60 -15.17
C LYS A 257 -19.90 -23.30 -15.72
N GLU A 258 -20.33 -22.98 -16.95
CA GLU A 258 -21.46 -23.63 -17.63
C GLU A 258 -21.27 -25.15 -17.75
N TYR A 259 -20.02 -25.60 -17.91
CA TYR A 259 -19.67 -27.03 -18.03
C TYR A 259 -19.25 -27.66 -16.70
N GLY A 260 -19.56 -27.02 -15.56
CA GLY A 260 -19.27 -27.54 -14.23
C GLY A 260 -17.79 -27.58 -13.86
N VAL A 261 -16.91 -27.01 -14.71
CA VAL A 261 -15.50 -26.84 -14.37
C VAL A 261 -15.44 -25.73 -13.34
N HIS A 262 -15.03 -26.10 -12.12
CA HIS A 262 -14.82 -25.13 -11.06
C HIS A 262 -13.69 -24.22 -11.53
N SER A 263 -14.05 -23.00 -11.88
CA SER A 263 -13.06 -22.03 -12.26
C SER A 263 -12.22 -21.74 -11.03
N HIS A 264 -10.93 -22.04 -11.16
CA HIS A 264 -9.92 -21.42 -10.34
C HIS A 264 -10.18 -19.92 -10.48
N GLY A 265 -10.69 -19.25 -9.44
CA GLY A 265 -11.34 -17.94 -9.55
C GLY A 265 -10.43 -16.92 -10.24
N PHE A 266 -10.93 -15.72 -10.55
CA PHE A 266 -10.08 -14.62 -11.09
C PHE A 266 -8.82 -14.31 -10.23
N GLY A 267 -8.76 -14.83 -8.99
CA GLY A 267 -7.61 -14.78 -8.09
C GLY A 267 -6.66 -15.99 -8.11
N ASP A 268 -6.88 -17.02 -8.93
CA ASP A 268 -5.98 -18.17 -9.09
C ASP A 268 -4.97 -17.99 -10.24
N LEU A 269 -4.99 -16.83 -10.90
CA LEU A 269 -3.92 -16.40 -11.78
C LEU A 269 -2.66 -16.22 -10.92
N HIS A 270 -1.81 -17.25 -10.98
CA HIS A 270 -0.53 -17.39 -10.29
C HIS A 270 -0.64 -17.57 -8.77
N LYS A 271 -1.12 -18.74 -8.33
CA LYS A 271 -0.79 -19.23 -6.98
C LYS A 271 0.73 -19.26 -6.89
N THR A 272 1.29 -18.30 -6.18
CA THR A 272 2.71 -18.29 -5.88
C THR A 272 2.95 -19.48 -4.96
N LYS A 273 3.59 -20.53 -5.48
CA LYS A 273 4.09 -21.63 -4.66
C LYS A 273 5.13 -21.05 -3.72
N ILE A 274 5.07 -21.44 -2.46
CA ILE A 274 6.06 -21.05 -1.47
C ILE A 274 6.79 -22.28 -0.98
N ILE A 275 8.02 -22.07 -0.51
CA ILE A 275 8.69 -23.05 0.35
C ILE A 275 8.56 -22.49 1.76
N ALA A 276 7.70 -23.11 2.57
CA ALA A 276 7.51 -22.69 3.95
C ALA A 276 8.80 -22.97 4.76
N PRO A 277 9.30 -22.00 5.54
CA PRO A 277 10.47 -22.22 6.37
C PRO A 277 10.14 -23.29 7.43
N GLN A 278 11.11 -24.17 7.69
CA GLN A 278 10.98 -25.24 8.69
C GLN A 278 11.29 -24.76 10.11
N GLU A 279 12.02 -23.65 10.21
CA GLU A 279 12.47 -23.07 11.48
C GLU A 279 12.02 -21.61 11.60
N PHE A 280 11.87 -21.17 12.85
CA PHE A 280 11.53 -19.78 13.15
C PHE A 280 12.80 -18.93 13.19
N THR A 281 13.11 -18.27 12.08
CA THR A 281 14.32 -17.46 11.93
C THR A 281 14.09 -15.99 12.32
N PRO A 282 15.14 -15.22 12.63
CA PRO A 282 15.03 -13.76 12.80
C PRO A 282 14.44 -13.04 11.59
N ASP A 283 14.73 -13.51 10.36
CA ASP A 283 14.15 -12.97 9.14
C ASP A 283 12.65 -13.23 9.04
N LEU A 284 12.17 -14.39 9.51
CA LEU A 284 10.75 -14.68 9.59
C LEU A 284 10.07 -13.80 10.64
N ALA A 285 10.70 -13.59 11.80
CA ALA A 285 10.20 -12.71 12.84
C ALA A 285 10.01 -11.27 12.33
N LYS A 286 11.00 -10.73 11.60
CA LYS A 286 10.91 -9.42 10.94
C LYS A 286 9.77 -9.36 9.92
N PHE A 287 9.58 -10.43 9.14
CA PHE A 287 8.48 -10.49 8.18
C PHE A 287 7.12 -10.47 8.89
N ILE A 288 6.95 -11.28 9.93
CA ILE A 288 5.72 -11.32 10.75
C ILE A 288 5.44 -9.95 11.37
N ALA A 289 6.45 -9.30 11.97
CA ALA A 289 6.30 -7.95 12.53
C ALA A 289 5.81 -6.94 11.48
N LEU A 290 6.34 -6.99 10.26
CA LEU A 290 5.88 -6.14 9.15
C LEU A 290 4.43 -6.42 8.75
N ILE A 291 4.00 -7.68 8.75
CA ILE A 291 2.60 -8.03 8.47
C ILE A 291 1.68 -7.57 9.60
N MET A 292 2.14 -7.63 10.85
CA MET A 292 1.34 -7.24 12.00
C MET A 292 1.08 -5.73 12.03
N THR A 293 2.06 -4.91 11.65
CA THR A 293 1.92 -3.45 11.56
C THR A 293 1.20 -2.98 10.30
N GLU A 294 1.72 -3.34 9.11
CA GLU A 294 1.28 -2.76 7.82
C GLU A 294 0.50 -3.76 6.94
N GLY A 295 0.46 -5.02 7.34
CA GLY A 295 -0.05 -6.11 6.52
C GLY A 295 -1.56 -6.27 6.57
N TYR A 296 -2.10 -6.64 5.42
CA TYR A 296 -3.44 -7.19 5.27
C TYR A 296 -3.32 -8.66 4.86
N LEU A 297 -3.76 -9.55 5.75
CA LEU A 297 -3.79 -11.00 5.56
C LEU A 297 -5.23 -11.42 5.27
N ASN A 298 -5.43 -12.23 4.23
CA ASN A 298 -6.72 -12.86 3.92
C ASN A 298 -6.48 -14.27 3.37
N GLU A 299 -7.55 -15.01 3.13
CA GLU A 299 -7.54 -16.38 2.60
C GLU A 299 -6.74 -16.58 1.29
N ARG A 300 -6.47 -15.51 0.53
CA ARG A 300 -5.80 -15.55 -0.77
C ARG A 300 -4.35 -15.09 -0.74
N GLY A 301 -3.86 -14.62 0.40
CA GLY A 301 -2.48 -14.15 0.53
C GLY A 301 -2.32 -12.96 1.44
N VAL A 302 -1.20 -12.27 1.24
CA VAL A 302 -0.78 -11.14 2.07
C VAL A 302 -0.47 -9.94 1.19
N SER A 303 -0.76 -8.75 1.71
CA SER A 303 -0.43 -7.51 1.04
C SER A 303 -0.05 -6.44 2.05
N ILE A 304 0.82 -5.51 1.65
CA ILE A 304 1.11 -4.31 2.43
C ILE A 304 0.81 -3.08 1.58
N LYS A 305 0.46 -1.98 2.24
CA LYS A 305 0.28 -0.67 1.60
C LYS A 305 1.01 0.38 2.39
N ASN A 306 1.98 1.07 1.79
CA ASN A 306 2.71 2.10 2.49
C ASN A 306 3.11 3.26 1.56
N THR A 307 3.40 4.42 2.14
CA THR A 307 3.94 5.57 1.40
C THR A 307 5.45 5.50 1.24
N SER A 308 6.13 4.74 2.10
CA SER A 308 7.57 4.48 2.02
C SER A 308 7.86 3.30 1.10
N PHE A 309 8.57 3.57 0.01
CA PHE A 309 9.06 2.52 -0.88
C PHE A 309 10.06 1.58 -0.18
N ALA A 310 10.85 2.09 0.78
CA ALA A 310 11.81 1.27 1.53
C ALA A 310 11.13 0.16 2.36
N LEU A 311 9.90 0.38 2.87
CA LEU A 311 9.12 -0.69 3.52
C LEU A 311 8.61 -1.72 2.51
N ILE A 312 8.22 -1.27 1.32
CA ILE A 312 7.81 -2.17 0.23
C ILE A 312 8.98 -3.07 -0.20
N ASP A 313 10.15 -2.49 -0.36
CA ASP A 313 11.35 -3.22 -0.73
C ASP A 313 11.77 -4.21 0.36
N THR A 314 11.73 -3.77 1.63
CA THR A 314 11.98 -4.64 2.79
C THR A 314 11.02 -5.83 2.83
N PHE A 315 9.72 -5.61 2.57
CA PHE A 315 8.74 -6.69 2.47
C PHE A 315 9.08 -7.69 1.36
N LYS A 316 9.45 -7.19 0.16
CA LYS A 316 9.83 -8.06 -0.96
C LYS A 316 11.07 -8.88 -0.65
N LYS A 317 12.09 -8.25 -0.05
CA LYS A 317 13.34 -8.90 0.36
C LYS A 317 13.07 -10.01 1.37
N LEU A 318 12.35 -9.71 2.45
CA LEU A 318 12.00 -10.69 3.47
C LEU A 318 11.13 -11.83 2.91
N ALA A 319 10.20 -11.53 1.99
CA ALA A 319 9.39 -12.55 1.32
C ALA A 319 10.23 -13.48 0.44
N LYS A 320 11.19 -12.93 -0.32
CA LYS A 320 12.15 -13.72 -1.12
C LYS A 320 12.98 -14.64 -0.24
N GLN A 321 13.57 -14.08 0.83
CA GLN A 321 14.46 -14.82 1.74
C GLN A 321 13.74 -15.95 2.47
N ASN A 322 12.54 -15.70 3.01
CA ASN A 322 11.84 -16.68 3.84
C ASN A 322 11.02 -17.70 3.03
N PHE A 323 10.59 -17.37 1.81
CA PHE A 323 9.61 -18.17 1.07
C PHE A 323 9.96 -18.46 -0.40
N GLN A 324 11.10 -17.95 -0.89
CA GLN A 324 11.56 -18.06 -2.29
C GLN A 324 10.54 -17.50 -3.30
N ILE A 325 9.88 -16.40 -2.93
CA ILE A 325 8.85 -15.76 -3.74
C ILE A 325 9.49 -14.78 -4.71
N GLU A 326 9.45 -15.08 -6.01
CA GLU A 326 9.94 -14.16 -7.04
C GLU A 326 8.86 -13.24 -7.62
N ASN A 327 7.59 -13.64 -7.54
CA ASN A 327 6.48 -12.94 -8.17
C ASN A 327 5.71 -12.07 -7.17
N PHE A 328 5.63 -10.78 -7.46
CA PHE A 328 4.88 -9.80 -6.67
C PHE A 328 3.89 -9.05 -7.55
N SER A 329 2.68 -8.83 -7.04
CA SER A 329 1.75 -7.89 -7.65
C SER A 329 1.97 -6.50 -7.05
N GLU A 330 2.50 -5.60 -7.86
CA GLU A 330 2.80 -4.23 -7.48
C GLU A 330 1.83 -3.25 -8.15
N SER A 331 1.41 -2.25 -7.40
CA SER A 331 0.55 -1.18 -7.92
C SER A 331 0.76 0.11 -7.13
N ILE A 332 0.64 1.23 -7.82
CA ILE A 332 0.55 2.54 -7.18
C ILE A 332 -0.94 2.85 -7.02
N VAL A 333 -1.40 2.96 -5.78
CA VAL A 333 -2.78 3.37 -5.48
C VAL A 333 -2.85 4.87 -5.69
N LYS A 334 -3.60 5.30 -6.71
CA LYS A 334 -3.89 6.72 -6.93
C LYS A 334 -4.78 7.20 -5.77
N ASN A 335 -4.35 8.26 -5.10
CA ASN A 335 -5.22 9.03 -4.23
C ASN A 335 -6.03 9.99 -5.10
N ASP A 336 -7.30 10.22 -4.75
CA ASP A 336 -8.14 11.22 -5.41
C ASP A 336 -7.60 12.65 -5.19
N ASP A 337 -6.84 12.84 -4.10
CA ASP A 337 -6.17 14.09 -3.76
C ASP A 337 -4.77 14.14 -4.42
N PRO A 338 -4.53 15.06 -5.37
CA PRO A 338 -3.24 15.19 -6.04
C PRO A 338 -2.10 15.63 -5.12
N ASN A 339 -2.40 16.17 -3.93
CA ASN A 339 -1.40 16.56 -2.94
C ASN A 339 -0.98 15.40 -2.02
N ARG A 340 -1.66 14.25 -2.08
CA ARG A 340 -1.28 13.10 -1.26
C ARG A 340 -0.10 12.37 -1.87
N LYS A 341 0.86 12.01 -1.01
CA LYS A 341 1.97 11.12 -1.35
C LYS A 341 1.46 9.85 -2.03
N ARG A 342 2.22 9.36 -3.01
CA ARG A 342 1.95 8.08 -3.68
C ARG A 342 1.92 6.97 -2.63
N VAL A 343 0.89 6.11 -2.72
CA VAL A 343 0.78 4.93 -1.86
C VAL A 343 1.14 3.72 -2.71
N TYR A 344 2.18 3.01 -2.30
CA TYR A 344 2.63 1.79 -2.93
C TYR A 344 1.88 0.63 -2.31
N ARG A 345 1.45 -0.32 -3.15
CA ARG A 345 0.85 -1.58 -2.73
C ARG A 345 1.67 -2.71 -3.32
N CYS A 346 2.06 -3.64 -2.47
CA CYS A 346 2.66 -4.91 -2.88
C CYS A 346 1.82 -6.06 -2.33
N ARG A 347 1.54 -7.06 -3.17
CA ARG A 347 0.72 -8.21 -2.84
C ARG A 347 1.41 -9.50 -3.28
N ILE A 348 1.30 -10.50 -2.42
CA ILE A 348 1.64 -11.90 -2.71
C ILE A 348 0.33 -12.69 -2.70
N SER A 349 -0.02 -13.28 -3.84
CA SER A 349 -1.21 -14.13 -3.97
C SER A 349 -0.82 -15.59 -3.75
N SER A 350 -0.85 -16.02 -2.49
CA SER A 350 -0.56 -17.41 -2.08
C SER A 350 -1.44 -17.84 -0.91
N VAL A 351 -2.29 -18.84 -1.13
CA VAL A 351 -3.13 -19.46 -0.10
C VAL A 351 -2.28 -20.20 0.93
N GLU A 352 -1.18 -20.82 0.48
CA GLU A 352 -0.22 -21.51 1.35
C GLU A 352 0.44 -20.52 2.31
N LEU A 353 0.93 -19.39 1.80
CA LEU A 353 1.48 -18.33 2.64
C LEU A 353 0.44 -17.76 3.61
N ALA A 354 -0.79 -17.54 3.14
CA ALA A 354 -1.87 -17.04 3.99
C ALA A 354 -2.15 -18.00 5.15
N ARG A 355 -2.22 -19.31 4.87
CA ARG A 355 -2.44 -20.35 5.88
C ARG A 355 -1.27 -20.42 6.86
N PHE A 356 -0.04 -20.39 6.34
CA PHE A 356 1.18 -20.39 7.15
C PHE A 356 1.20 -19.19 8.10
N LEU A 357 1.04 -17.97 7.59
CA LEU A 357 1.01 -16.77 8.42
C LEU A 357 -0.20 -16.74 9.36
N GLY A 358 -1.35 -17.29 8.95
CA GLY A 358 -2.54 -17.40 9.77
C GLY A 358 -2.37 -18.28 11.01
N SER A 359 -1.37 -19.18 11.03
CA SER A 359 -1.00 -19.92 12.24
C SER A 359 -0.30 -19.07 13.29
N TYR A 360 0.30 -17.95 12.87
CA TYR A 360 0.99 -16.99 13.73
C TYR A 360 0.18 -15.72 14.00
N ILE A 361 -0.67 -15.34 13.04
CA ILE A 361 -1.35 -14.05 13.00
C ILE A 361 -2.85 -14.30 12.93
N ASP A 362 -3.51 -14.27 14.09
CA ASP A 362 -4.95 -14.18 14.15
C ASP A 362 -5.37 -12.70 14.10
N LYS A 363 -5.84 -12.27 12.92
CA LYS A 363 -6.43 -10.94 12.71
C LYS A 363 -7.95 -10.94 12.75
N SER A 364 -8.59 -12.09 12.98
CA SER A 364 -10.05 -12.15 13.10
C SER A 364 -10.51 -11.37 14.35
N ASP A 365 -9.68 -11.38 15.39
CA ASP A 365 -9.87 -10.59 16.59
C ASP A 365 -8.67 -9.68 16.87
N TYR A 366 -8.76 -8.46 16.35
CA TYR A 366 -7.72 -7.47 16.55
C TYR A 366 -7.46 -7.16 18.04
N GLN A 367 -8.45 -7.33 18.93
CA GLN A 367 -8.26 -7.09 20.37
C GLN A 367 -7.34 -8.15 21.00
N ASN A 368 -7.35 -9.36 20.44
CA ASN A 368 -6.62 -10.53 20.94
C ASN A 368 -5.39 -10.89 20.08
N ALA A 369 -5.02 -10.06 19.11
CA ALA A 369 -3.80 -10.25 18.33
C ALA A 369 -2.57 -10.37 19.26
N THR A 370 -1.74 -11.38 19.03
CA THR A 370 -0.51 -11.65 19.79
C THR A 370 0.68 -11.87 18.86
N LEU A 371 1.87 -11.57 19.35
CA LEU A 371 3.14 -11.96 18.77
C LEU A 371 3.37 -13.46 19.01
N PRO A 372 3.96 -14.18 18.04
CA PRO A 372 4.47 -15.53 18.25
C PRO A 372 5.45 -15.57 19.43
N ASN A 373 5.38 -16.62 20.25
CA ASN A 373 6.22 -16.76 21.44
C ASN A 373 7.70 -16.86 21.08
N GLU A 374 8.00 -17.39 19.91
CA GLU A 374 9.33 -17.55 19.35
C GLU A 374 10.07 -16.22 19.20
N ILE A 375 9.35 -15.10 19.01
CA ILE A 375 9.95 -13.76 18.94
C ILE A 375 10.60 -13.37 20.28
N PHE A 376 10.05 -13.81 21.42
CA PHE A 376 10.59 -13.50 22.75
C PHE A 376 11.83 -14.33 23.10
N ASN A 377 12.14 -15.37 22.32
CA ASN A 377 13.31 -16.23 22.52
C ASN A 377 14.49 -15.81 21.61
N LEU A 378 14.33 -14.75 20.83
CA LEU A 378 15.38 -14.23 19.97
C LEU A 378 16.49 -13.54 20.80
N THR A 379 17.66 -13.39 20.18
CA THR A 379 18.75 -12.60 20.75
C THR A 379 18.36 -11.13 20.88
N GLU A 380 19.01 -10.37 21.78
CA GLU A 380 18.77 -8.92 21.90
C GLU A 380 18.95 -8.19 20.56
N GLU A 381 19.97 -8.56 19.79
CA GLU A 381 20.24 -7.98 18.47
C GLU A 381 19.07 -8.22 17.50
N ASP A 382 18.52 -9.44 17.47
CA ASP A 382 17.42 -9.78 16.57
C ASP A 382 16.09 -9.17 17.03
N ILE A 383 15.83 -9.08 18.34
CA ILE A 383 14.71 -8.31 18.90
C ILE A 383 14.82 -6.85 18.46
N GLY A 384 16.01 -6.26 18.52
CA GLY A 384 16.28 -4.91 18.03
C GLY A 384 15.87 -4.73 16.56
N LYS A 385 16.23 -5.68 15.69
CA LYS A 385 15.85 -5.65 14.27
C LYS A 385 14.34 -5.88 14.05
N VAL A 386 13.68 -6.71 14.85
CA VAL A 386 12.22 -6.88 14.81
C VAL A 386 11.51 -5.58 15.20
N LEU A 387 11.95 -4.94 16.28
CA LEU A 387 11.42 -3.65 16.70
C LEU A 387 11.72 -2.54 15.68
N GLN A 388 12.87 -2.57 15.00
CA GLN A 388 13.21 -1.62 13.94
C GLN A 388 12.14 -1.63 12.84
N ILE A 389 11.66 -2.83 12.44
CA ILE A 389 10.56 -2.96 11.47
C ILE A 389 9.27 -2.34 12.03
N ALA A 390 8.89 -2.69 13.27
CA ALA A 390 7.66 -2.21 13.87
C ALA A 390 7.63 -0.67 14.00
N PHE A 391 8.72 -0.06 14.47
CA PHE A 391 8.85 1.39 14.56
C PHE A 391 8.97 2.07 13.19
N SER A 392 9.52 1.40 12.18
CA SER A 392 9.60 1.93 10.82
C SER A 392 8.27 1.93 10.09
N ALA A 393 7.37 1.02 10.46
CA ALA A 393 5.98 1.01 10.03
C ALA A 393 5.16 2.05 10.82
N ASP A 394 4.77 1.69 12.04
CA ASP A 394 3.79 2.39 12.87
C ASP A 394 4.39 3.35 13.91
N GLY A 395 5.73 3.36 14.03
CA GLY A 395 6.42 4.27 14.93
C GLY A 395 6.44 5.72 14.44
N SER A 396 6.69 6.65 15.36
CA SER A 396 6.86 8.06 15.04
C SER A 396 7.83 8.75 16.00
N VAL A 397 8.42 9.84 15.54
CA VAL A 397 9.20 10.76 16.38
C VAL A 397 8.33 11.97 16.66
N ALA A 398 7.76 12.05 17.86
CA ALA A 398 6.94 13.17 18.28
C ALA A 398 7.85 14.34 18.70
N PHE A 399 8.28 15.10 17.69
CA PHE A 399 9.13 16.27 17.83
C PHE A 399 8.40 17.51 17.35
N ARG A 400 7.71 18.19 18.27
CA ARG A 400 6.81 19.32 17.92
C ARG A 400 6.57 20.29 19.08
N PRO A 401 6.25 21.56 18.80
CA PRO A 401 5.86 22.51 19.83
C PRO A 401 4.54 22.09 20.49
N ARG A 402 4.44 22.24 21.82
CA ARG A 402 3.26 22.01 22.62
C ARG A 402 3.19 23.06 23.72
N ILE A 403 2.03 23.70 23.87
CA ILE A 403 1.80 24.64 24.96
C ILE A 403 1.66 23.89 26.29
N ARG A 404 2.34 24.37 27.34
CA ARG A 404 2.17 23.87 28.71
C ARG A 404 1.16 24.76 29.42
N SER A 405 -0.02 24.20 29.72
CA SER A 405 -1.12 24.93 30.37
C SER A 405 -0.69 25.65 31.65
N ALA A 406 0.10 24.99 32.50
CA ALA A 406 0.54 25.53 33.79
C ALA A 406 1.39 26.81 33.68
N THR A 407 2.15 26.99 32.60
CA THR A 407 3.07 28.13 32.45
C THR A 407 2.70 29.06 31.31
N ASN A 408 1.71 28.69 30.48
CA ASN A 408 1.40 29.33 29.21
C ASN A 408 2.64 29.55 28.31
N ARG A 409 3.62 28.64 28.40
CA ARG A 409 4.85 28.65 27.62
C ARG A 409 4.81 27.52 26.59
N TRP A 410 5.44 27.74 25.45
CA TRP A 410 5.64 26.70 24.44
C TRP A 410 6.83 25.83 24.84
N ASN A 411 6.65 24.52 24.83
CA ASN A 411 7.72 23.54 25.00
C ASN A 411 7.82 22.67 23.75
N ILE A 412 8.90 21.89 23.65
CA ILE A 412 9.05 20.89 22.58
C ILE A 412 8.77 19.52 23.18
N THR A 413 7.81 18.81 22.59
CA THR A 413 7.65 17.39 22.86
C THR A 413 8.85 16.65 22.28
N LYS A 414 9.48 15.78 23.06
CA LYS A 414 10.66 15.00 22.67
C LYS A 414 10.44 13.55 23.09
N GLN A 415 9.82 12.76 22.21
CA GLN A 415 9.58 11.35 22.48
C GLN A 415 9.47 10.55 21.19
N ILE A 416 9.70 9.24 21.32
CA ILE A 416 9.44 8.24 20.30
C ILE A 416 8.14 7.54 20.68
N GLU A 417 7.26 7.31 19.72
CA GLU A 417 5.97 6.67 19.93
C GLU A 417 5.84 5.45 19.03
N LEU A 418 5.28 4.35 19.54
CA LEU A 418 4.76 3.24 18.72
C LEU A 418 3.26 3.10 18.98
N GLY A 419 2.45 3.37 17.95
CA GLY A 419 1.00 3.23 18.05
C GLY A 419 0.55 1.78 17.90
N CYS A 420 -0.36 1.32 18.75
CA CYS A 420 -0.98 0.00 18.61
C CYS A 420 -2.37 0.01 19.27
N HIS A 421 -3.41 -0.27 18.47
CA HIS A 421 -4.78 -0.25 18.99
C HIS A 421 -5.14 -1.53 19.77
N SER A 422 -4.36 -2.61 19.60
CA SER A 422 -4.62 -3.90 20.24
C SER A 422 -4.04 -3.92 21.67
N PRO A 423 -4.87 -4.08 22.71
CA PRO A 423 -4.41 -4.05 24.11
C PRO A 423 -3.43 -5.18 24.47
N SER A 424 -3.58 -6.35 23.85
CA SER A 424 -2.66 -7.48 24.06
C SER A 424 -1.32 -7.21 23.38
N LEU A 425 -1.37 -6.86 22.09
CA LEU A 425 -0.18 -6.63 21.28
C LEU A 425 0.67 -5.47 21.77
N ILE A 426 0.07 -4.37 22.24
CA ILE A 426 0.83 -3.23 22.78
C ILE A 426 1.63 -3.59 24.04
N LYS A 427 1.10 -4.48 24.91
CA LYS A 427 1.83 -4.97 26.09
C LYS A 427 3.01 -5.84 25.69
N GLN A 428 2.83 -6.65 24.66
CA GLN A 428 3.88 -7.52 24.11
C GLN A 428 4.99 -6.72 23.43
N TRP A 429 4.66 -5.71 22.63
CA TRP A 429 5.65 -4.78 22.09
C TRP A 429 6.44 -4.06 23.18
N ARG A 430 5.75 -3.60 24.23
CA ARG A 430 6.40 -2.99 25.41
C ARG A 430 7.40 -3.96 26.05
N ARG A 431 7.00 -5.22 26.28
CA ARG A 431 7.87 -6.24 26.87
C ARG A 431 9.14 -6.46 26.04
N LEU A 432 9.04 -6.49 24.70
CA LEU A 432 10.22 -6.58 23.82
C LEU A 432 11.13 -5.36 23.95
N ILE A 433 10.57 -4.14 24.02
CA ILE A 433 11.37 -2.91 24.21
C ILE A 433 12.08 -2.93 25.57
N GLU A 434 11.38 -3.30 26.64
CA GLU A 434 11.94 -3.41 28.00
C GLU A 434 13.01 -4.50 28.09
N SER A 435 12.91 -5.59 27.31
CA SER A 435 13.93 -6.63 27.24
C SER A 435 15.27 -6.14 26.67
N LEU A 436 15.28 -5.01 25.94
CA LEU A 436 16.50 -4.34 25.49
C LEU A 436 17.05 -3.32 26.51
N GLY A 437 16.48 -3.26 27.72
CA GLY A 437 16.83 -2.30 28.75
C GLY A 437 16.24 -0.89 28.54
N ILE A 438 15.34 -0.71 27.56
CA ILE A 438 14.77 0.60 27.22
C ILE A 438 13.49 0.81 28.03
N ASN A 439 13.52 1.76 28.97
CA ASN A 439 12.33 2.07 29.77
C ASN A 439 11.28 2.84 28.95
N CYS A 440 10.05 2.34 28.95
CA CYS A 440 8.92 2.95 28.26
C CYS A 440 7.61 2.78 29.04
N TYR A 441 6.56 3.49 28.63
CA TYR A 441 5.24 3.35 29.23
C TYR A 441 4.14 3.44 28.17
N ILE A 442 2.95 2.91 28.49
CA ILE A 442 1.79 2.96 27.59
C ILE A 442 0.93 4.16 27.96
N ASN A 443 0.56 4.98 26.97
CA ASN A 443 -0.38 6.08 27.12
C ASN A 443 -1.28 6.19 25.87
N ALA A 444 -2.60 6.17 26.06
CA ALA A 444 -3.60 6.32 24.99
C ALA A 444 -3.35 5.40 23.77
N GLY A 445 -3.05 4.12 24.02
CA GLY A 445 -2.78 3.14 22.94
C GLY A 445 -1.44 3.35 22.22
N ARG A 446 -0.46 3.97 22.89
CA ARG A 446 0.89 4.16 22.36
C ARG A 446 1.94 3.81 23.40
N ILE A 447 3.03 3.21 22.96
CA ILE A 447 4.24 3.06 23.77
C ILE A 447 5.07 4.33 23.60
N ILE A 448 5.48 4.94 24.70
CA ILE A 448 6.21 6.22 24.74
C ILE A 448 7.61 6.01 25.33
N ILE A 449 8.62 6.49 24.61
CA ILE A 449 10.02 6.56 25.06
C ILE A 449 10.42 8.05 25.06
N SER A 450 10.64 8.64 26.24
CA SER A 450 10.80 10.10 26.38
C SER A 450 12.05 10.57 27.14
N ARG A 451 12.72 9.67 27.87
CA ARG A 451 13.98 10.01 28.56
C ARG A 451 15.15 9.93 27.58
N LEU A 452 16.14 10.81 27.73
CA LEU A 452 17.25 10.93 26.78
C LEU A 452 18.06 9.63 26.69
N GLU A 453 18.39 9.03 27.84
CA GLU A 453 19.10 7.76 27.93
C GLU A 453 18.41 6.65 27.11
N ASN A 454 17.09 6.48 27.30
CA ASN A 454 16.33 5.49 26.56
C ASN A 454 16.18 5.82 25.06
N ILE A 455 16.21 7.11 24.69
CA ILE A 455 16.19 7.55 23.29
C ILE A 455 17.53 7.26 22.60
N LEU A 456 18.64 7.41 23.32
CA LEU A 456 19.97 7.01 22.84
C LEU A 456 20.04 5.49 22.68
N ASP A 457 19.58 4.73 23.66
CA ASP A 457 19.52 3.26 23.58
C ASP A 457 18.61 2.81 22.43
N PHE A 458 17.47 3.48 22.21
CA PHE A 458 16.63 3.24 21.05
C PHE A 458 17.40 3.47 19.74
N LYS A 459 18.13 4.58 19.63
CA LYS A 459 18.91 4.91 18.43
C LYS A 459 19.99 3.86 18.15
N GLU A 460 20.63 3.35 19.18
CA GLU A 460 21.70 2.35 19.07
C GLU A 460 21.15 0.95 18.76
N LYS A 461 20.13 0.49 19.49
CA LYS A 461 19.67 -0.91 19.45
C LYS A 461 18.54 -1.17 18.44
N ILE A 462 17.76 -0.16 18.10
CA ILE A 462 16.55 -0.29 17.27
C ILE A 462 16.67 0.58 16.00
N ASP A 463 16.75 1.90 16.17
CA ASP A 463 16.65 2.92 15.11
C ASP A 463 15.41 2.74 14.19
N PHE A 464 15.27 3.61 13.19
CA PHE A 464 14.36 3.38 12.07
C PHE A 464 15.09 2.71 10.91
N LEU A 465 14.39 2.15 9.93
CA LEU A 465 14.96 1.76 8.65
C LEU A 465 15.42 3.01 7.88
N GLU A 466 16.39 2.82 7.00
CA GLU A 466 16.85 3.88 6.11
C GLU A 466 15.77 4.25 5.08
N GLY A 467 15.69 5.54 4.72
CA GLY A 467 14.77 6.03 3.69
C GLY A 467 13.31 6.14 4.12
N ILE A 468 12.97 5.85 5.38
CA ILE A 468 11.60 6.03 5.89
C ILE A 468 11.30 7.52 6.06
N GLY A 469 10.49 8.07 5.15
CA GLY A 469 10.01 9.44 5.22
C GLY A 469 8.93 9.66 6.29
N ILE A 470 8.71 10.93 6.67
CA ILE A 470 7.64 11.29 7.59
C ILE A 470 6.31 11.45 6.85
N GLN A 471 5.26 10.85 7.43
CA GLN A 471 3.91 10.94 6.89
C GLN A 471 3.18 12.14 7.50
N LYS A 472 2.57 12.97 6.65
CA LYS A 472 1.59 14.01 7.04
C LYS A 472 2.07 15.00 8.12
N HIS A 473 3.32 15.43 8.07
CA HIS A 473 3.82 16.47 8.98
C HIS A 473 4.40 17.65 8.20
N THR A 474 3.81 18.83 8.39
CA THR A 474 4.18 20.04 7.63
C THR A 474 5.60 20.52 7.90
N LEU A 475 6.14 20.30 9.10
CA LEU A 475 7.51 20.71 9.43
C LEU A 475 8.57 19.76 8.87
N TRP A 476 8.23 18.48 8.71
CA TRP A 476 9.22 17.40 8.57
C TRP A 476 9.09 16.62 7.26
N GLU A 477 8.31 17.14 6.30
CA GLU A 477 7.91 16.38 5.12
C GLU A 477 9.08 15.90 4.25
N ASP A 478 10.16 16.68 4.22
CA ASP A 478 11.39 16.45 3.45
C ASP A 478 12.47 15.68 4.24
N TYR A 479 12.17 15.27 5.47
CA TYR A 479 13.09 14.56 6.35
C TYR A 479 12.65 13.10 6.56
N THR A 480 13.65 12.25 6.75
CA THR A 480 13.48 10.87 7.19
C THR A 480 13.25 10.81 8.69
N ARG A 481 12.67 9.72 9.19
CA ARG A 481 12.50 9.49 10.63
C ARG A 481 13.84 9.48 11.38
N ARG A 482 14.91 8.93 10.78
CA ARG A 482 16.27 8.96 11.33
C ARG A 482 16.78 10.39 11.52
N GLU A 483 16.65 11.24 10.49
CA GLU A 483 17.12 12.63 10.58
C GLU A 483 16.36 13.42 11.64
N VAL A 484 15.05 13.17 11.82
CA VAL A 484 14.28 13.81 12.89
C VAL A 484 14.62 13.26 14.27
N LEU A 485 14.95 11.96 14.38
CA LEU A 485 15.48 11.38 15.61
C LEU A 485 16.83 12.02 16.00
N ASP A 486 17.73 12.19 15.04
CA ASP A 486 19.04 12.81 15.27
C ASP A 486 18.88 14.27 15.72
N ALA A 487 17.98 15.04 15.09
CA ALA A 487 17.66 16.40 15.52
C ALA A 487 17.00 16.45 16.91
N LEU A 488 16.15 15.46 17.24
CA LEU A 488 15.56 15.33 18.56
C LEU A 488 16.66 15.13 19.62
N ILE A 489 17.62 14.25 19.37
CA ILE A 489 18.76 13.99 20.27
C ILE A 489 19.61 15.26 20.42
N GLU A 490 19.95 15.91 19.30
CA GLU A 490 20.71 17.16 19.29
C GLU A 490 20.06 18.26 20.15
N SER A 491 18.73 18.31 20.15
CA SER A 491 17.96 19.29 20.92
C SER A 491 18.17 19.20 22.43
N TYR A 492 18.71 18.10 22.97
CA TYR A 492 19.02 17.96 24.40
C TYR A 492 20.30 18.68 24.81
N LYS A 493 21.18 19.04 23.86
CA LYS A 493 22.36 19.87 24.14
C LYS A 493 22.01 21.31 24.50
N TYR A 494 20.77 21.72 24.21
CA TYR A 494 20.26 23.06 24.47
C TYR A 494 19.37 23.04 25.72
N PRO A 495 19.81 23.57 26.87
CA PRO A 495 19.02 23.60 28.08
C PRO A 495 17.80 24.51 27.88
N MET A 496 16.61 23.91 27.80
CA MET A 496 15.32 24.60 27.65
C MET A 496 14.85 25.15 29.01
N VAL A 497 15.60 26.07 29.61
CA VAL A 497 15.40 26.44 31.02
C VAL A 497 14.04 27.14 31.25
N LYS A 498 13.39 27.70 30.22
CA LYS A 498 12.14 28.48 30.38
C LYS A 498 11.04 28.23 29.34
N GLY A 499 11.23 27.29 28.42
CA GLY A 499 10.39 27.17 27.22
C GLY A 499 10.49 28.42 26.33
N PHE A 500 9.60 28.52 25.35
CA PHE A 500 9.53 29.59 24.36
C PHE A 500 8.33 30.52 24.63
N ASP A 501 8.47 31.79 24.27
CA ASP A 501 7.42 32.79 24.42
C ASP A 501 6.31 32.63 23.37
N SER A 502 6.66 32.12 22.19
CA SER A 502 5.72 31.91 21.08
C SER A 502 5.90 30.56 20.40
N LYS A 503 4.90 30.17 19.60
CA LYS A 503 4.97 28.99 18.76
C LYS A 503 6.03 29.16 17.68
N GLU A 504 6.13 30.37 17.13
CA GLU A 504 7.03 30.75 16.06
C GLU A 504 8.49 30.60 16.49
N GLU A 505 8.82 31.07 17.70
CA GLU A 505 10.15 30.93 18.29
C GLU A 505 10.53 29.44 18.48
N ALA A 506 9.59 28.63 18.98
CA ALA A 506 9.78 27.18 19.11
C ALA A 506 9.99 26.51 17.73
N LEU A 507 9.27 26.96 16.70
CA LEU A 507 9.41 26.46 15.33
C LEU A 507 10.75 26.89 14.70
N GLU A 508 11.22 28.09 14.96
CA GLU A 508 12.52 28.57 14.49
C GLU A 508 13.67 27.80 15.13
N PHE A 509 13.61 27.58 16.45
CA PHE A 509 14.55 26.69 17.13
C PHE A 509 14.53 25.29 16.53
N LEU A 510 13.34 24.73 16.31
CA LEU A 510 13.20 23.40 15.72
C LEU A 510 13.82 23.33 14.33
N LYS A 511 13.63 24.35 13.49
CA LYS A 511 14.24 24.43 12.15
C LYS A 511 15.76 24.58 12.19
N SER A 512 16.30 25.27 13.20
CA SER A 512 17.76 25.49 13.31
C SER A 512 18.55 24.20 13.61
N LEU A 513 17.89 23.17 14.13
CA LEU A 513 18.48 21.84 14.36
C LEU A 513 18.68 21.03 13.08
N PHE A 514 18.07 21.43 11.96
CA PHE A 514 18.20 20.72 10.70
C PHE A 514 19.16 21.43 9.77
N LYS A 515 20.03 20.66 9.11
CA LYS A 515 20.85 21.18 8.01
C LYS A 515 19.92 21.58 6.85
N PRO A 516 20.09 22.77 6.24
CA PRO A 516 19.34 23.14 5.06
C PRO A 516 19.56 22.07 3.98
N LYS A 517 18.49 21.38 3.58
CA LYS A 517 18.56 20.50 2.42
C LYS A 517 18.51 21.36 1.16
N GLU A 518 19.46 21.14 0.25
CA GLU A 518 19.26 21.57 -1.13
C GLU A 518 17.95 20.94 -1.60
N LYS A 519 17.04 21.76 -2.13
CA LYS A 519 15.77 21.26 -2.69
C LYS A 519 16.11 20.20 -3.71
N ARG A 520 15.86 18.93 -3.37
CA ARG A 520 16.08 17.81 -4.28
C ARG A 520 15.26 18.10 -5.53
N LYS A 521 15.92 18.37 -6.65
CA LYS A 521 15.24 18.38 -7.95
C LYS A 521 14.66 16.97 -8.10
N CYS A 522 13.34 16.82 -8.03
CA CYS A 522 12.68 15.57 -8.36
C CYS A 522 13.00 15.25 -9.83
N THR A 523 14.05 14.47 -10.06
CA THR A 523 14.23 13.74 -11.31
C THR A 523 13.26 12.57 -11.27
N LEU A 524 12.18 12.71 -12.05
CA LEU A 524 11.16 11.70 -12.26
C LEU A 524 11.67 10.54 -13.12
#